data_AF-A0A4P8Q1W9-F1
#
_entry.id   AF-A0A4P8Q1W9-F1
#
_cell.length_a   1.000
_cell.length_b   1.000
_cell.length_c   1.000
_cell.angle_alpha   90.00
_cell.angle_beta   90.00
_cell.angle_gamma   90.00
#
_symmetry.space_group_name_H-M   'P 1'
#
loop_
_entity.id
_entity.type
_entity.pdbx_description
1 polymer ?
#
loop_
_entity_poly.entity_id
_entity_poly.type
_entity_poly.pdbx_seq_one_letter_code
_entity_poly.pdbx_strand_id
1 'polypeptide(L)'
;MNEDKRHFVADRLDGLIHTLELNAPTTDESSPVPTAEGFTGSLAEAQRHRAELETATPARVDEIASGYPEIEKDWADRQST
;
A
#
# COMPACT_ATOMS: atom_id res chain seq x y z
N MET A 1 -14.30 13.06 -4.00
CA MET A 1 -13.47 12.26 -4.92
C MET A 1 -12.04 12.11 -4.44
N ASN A 2 -11.26 13.18 -4.21
CA ASN A 2 -9.88 13.04 -3.70
C ASN A 2 -9.78 12.52 -2.27
N GLU A 3 -10.68 12.97 -1.39
CA GLU A 3 -10.71 12.52 0.00
C GLU A 3 -11.10 11.03 0.08
N ASP A 4 -12.02 10.60 -0.80
CA ASP A 4 -12.42 9.20 -0.98
C ASP A 4 -11.27 8.34 -1.51
N LYS A 5 -10.49 8.85 -2.49
CA LYS A 5 -9.31 8.15 -3.02
C LYS A 5 -8.23 8.03 -1.95
N ARG A 6 -7.95 9.09 -1.21
CA ARG A 6 -6.99 9.08 -0.10
C ARG A 6 -7.33 8.04 0.95
N HIS A 7 -8.59 7.99 1.38
CA HIS A 7 -9.05 6.97 2.33
C HIS A 7 -8.98 5.56 1.74
N PHE A 8 -9.30 5.38 0.46
CA PHE A 8 -9.22 4.09 -0.20
C PHE A 8 -7.77 3.56 -0.28
N VAL A 9 -6.85 4.39 -0.79
CA VAL A 9 -5.42 4.03 -0.89
C VAL A 9 -4.83 3.78 0.50
N ALA A 10 -5.25 4.57 1.49
CA ALA A 10 -4.87 4.39 2.89
C ALA A 10 -5.29 3.03 3.43
N ASP A 11 -6.57 2.65 3.29
CA ASP A 11 -7.10 1.35 3.72
C ASP A 11 -6.39 0.18 3.03
N ARG A 12 -6.14 0.30 1.73
CA ARG A 12 -5.45 -0.73 0.94
C ARG A 12 -3.98 -0.89 1.35
N LEU A 13 -3.29 0.22 1.60
CA LEU A 13 -1.94 0.20 2.16
C LEU A 13 -1.91 -0.39 3.56
N ASP A 14 -2.90 -0.08 4.40
CA ASP A 14 -3.03 -0.65 5.75
C ASP A 14 -3.12 -2.17 5.71
N GLY A 15 -3.98 -2.72 4.84
CA GLY A 15 -4.11 -4.17 4.65
C GLY A 15 -2.83 -4.82 4.11
N LEU A 16 -2.11 -4.14 3.22
CA LEU A 16 -0.85 -4.62 2.69
C LEU A 16 0.26 -4.61 3.75
N ILE A 17 0.37 -3.53 4.53
CA ILE A 17 1.29 -3.44 5.68
C ILE A 17 1.00 -4.57 6.65
N HIS A 18 -0.27 -4.77 7.03
CA HIS A 18 -0.66 -5.83 7.94
C HIS A 18 -0.29 -7.22 7.43
N THR A 19 -0.47 -7.47 6.12
CA THR A 19 -0.08 -8.72 5.48
C THR A 19 1.43 -8.92 5.51
N LEU A 20 2.21 -7.87 5.21
CA LEU A 20 3.66 -7.90 5.27
C LEU A 20 4.17 -8.08 6.72
N GLU A 21 3.52 -7.48 7.72
CA GLU A 21 3.83 -7.68 9.14
C GLU A 21 3.53 -9.10 9.61
N LEU A 22 2.44 -9.70 9.15
CA LEU A 22 2.10 -11.10 9.44
C LEU A 22 3.07 -12.10 8.79
N ASN A 23 3.60 -11.76 7.62
CA ASN A 23 4.59 -12.58 6.91
C ASN A 23 6.04 -12.25 7.30
N ALA A 24 6.27 -11.16 8.04
CA ALA A 24 7.59 -10.84 8.55
C ALA A 24 7.99 -11.92 9.57
N PRO A 25 9.16 -12.55 9.43
CA PRO A 25 9.62 -13.53 10.39
C PRO A 25 9.76 -12.81 11.72
N THR A 26 8.89 -13.15 12.67
CA THR A 26 9.06 -12.78 14.08
C THR A 26 10.49 -13.14 14.44
N THR A 27 11.25 -12.18 14.96
CA THR A 27 12.67 -12.23 15.30
C THR A 27 13.10 -13.54 16.01
N ASP A 28 13.28 -14.61 15.23
CA ASP A 28 13.99 -15.85 15.57
C ASP A 28 14.23 -16.73 14.31
N GLU A 29 14.10 -16.21 13.09
CA GLU A 29 14.65 -16.91 11.93
C GLU A 29 15.14 -15.89 10.91
N SER A 30 16.45 -15.87 10.69
CA SER A 30 17.06 -15.19 9.54
C SER A 30 16.69 -15.95 8.27
N SER A 31 15.45 -15.83 7.83
CA SER A 31 14.98 -16.41 6.57
C SER A 31 14.50 -15.26 5.67
N PRO A 32 15.02 -15.15 4.43
CA PRO A 32 14.60 -14.10 3.50
C PRO A 32 13.14 -14.35 3.15
N VAL A 33 12.26 -13.44 3.57
CA VAL A 33 10.83 -13.53 3.22
C VAL A 33 10.74 -13.50 1.71
N PRO A 34 10.17 -14.52 1.05
CA PRO A 34 9.85 -14.41 -0.36
C PRO A 34 8.75 -13.36 -0.45
N THR A 35 9.12 -12.16 -0.91
CA THR A 35 8.16 -11.13 -1.30
C THR A 35 7.23 -11.77 -2.31
N ALA A 36 5.96 -11.92 -1.93
CA ALA A 36 4.93 -12.44 -2.81
C ALA A 36 5.01 -11.69 -4.15
N GLU A 37 4.91 -12.48 -5.22
CA GLU A 37 5.21 -12.14 -6.61
C GLU A 37 4.81 -10.70 -6.98
N GLY A 38 5.80 -9.86 -7.29
CA GLY A 38 5.61 -8.58 -7.97
C GLY A 38 5.61 -7.32 -7.12
N PHE A 39 5.75 -7.40 -5.80
CA PHE A 39 5.80 -6.20 -4.95
C PHE A 39 7.24 -5.72 -4.70
N THR A 40 7.61 -4.59 -5.31
CA THR A 40 8.93 -3.94 -5.13
C THR A 40 9.03 -3.15 -3.81
N GLY A 41 7.91 -2.86 -3.14
CA GLY A 41 7.86 -2.02 -1.95
C GLY A 41 8.18 -2.80 -0.68
N SER A 42 9.25 -2.45 0.01
CA SER A 42 9.49 -3.00 1.35
C SER A 42 8.36 -2.59 2.32
N LEU A 43 8.13 -3.36 3.40
CA LEU A 43 7.19 -2.99 4.48
C LEU A 43 7.39 -1.53 4.94
N ALA A 44 8.64 -1.11 5.10
CA ALA A 44 9.00 0.26 5.47
C ALA A 44 8.51 1.31 4.46
N GLU A 45 8.49 0.97 3.17
CA GLU A 45 8.04 1.85 2.10
C GLU A 45 6.51 1.99 2.11
N ALA A 46 5.79 0.87 2.28
CA ALA A 46 4.35 0.89 2.46
C ALA A 46 3.92 1.69 3.70
N GLN A 47 4.60 1.49 4.84
CA GLN A 47 4.39 2.25 6.08
C GLN A 47 4.65 3.75 5.88
N ARG A 48 5.73 4.11 5.17
CA ARG A 48 6.04 5.50 4.84
C ARG A 48 4.94 6.12 4.00
N HIS A 49 4.48 5.43 2.95
CA HIS A 49 3.40 5.93 2.10
C HIS A 49 2.09 6.07 2.87
N ARG A 50 1.80 5.18 3.83
CA ARG A 50 0.61 5.29 4.69
C ARG A 50 0.63 6.53 5.57
N ALA A 51 1.77 6.87 6.16
CA ALA A 51 1.97 8.10 6.91
C ALA A 51 1.96 9.34 6.01
N GLU A 52 2.55 9.22 4.81
CA GLU A 52 2.54 10.29 3.81
C GLU A 52 1.10 10.62 3.39
N LEU A 53 0.23 9.61 3.19
CA LEU A 53 -1.18 9.80 2.82
C LEU A 53 -1.97 10.68 3.79
N GLU A 54 -1.64 10.71 5.07
CA GLU A 54 -2.35 11.55 6.05
C GLU A 54 -2.19 13.05 5.75
N THR A 55 -1.04 13.43 5.22
CA THR A 55 -0.67 14.83 4.90
C THR A 55 -0.50 15.09 3.40
N ALA A 56 -0.59 14.05 2.59
CA ALA A 56 -0.37 14.10 1.15
C ALA A 56 -1.42 14.97 0.45
N THR A 57 -0.94 15.71 -0.54
CA THR A 57 -1.81 16.35 -1.51
C THR A 57 -2.44 15.29 -2.42
N PRO A 58 -3.59 15.58 -3.04
CA PRO A 58 -4.23 14.64 -3.95
C PRO A 58 -3.34 14.10 -5.06
N ALA A 59 -2.55 14.96 -5.72
CA ALA A 59 -1.61 14.53 -6.75
C ALA A 59 -0.62 13.49 -6.20
N ARG A 60 -0.20 13.64 -4.94
CA ARG A 60 0.68 12.67 -4.29
C ARG A 60 -0.03 11.36 -3.97
N VAL A 61 -1.31 11.41 -3.59
CA VAL A 61 -2.15 10.21 -3.44
C VAL A 61 -2.25 9.44 -4.75
N ASP A 62 -2.43 10.14 -5.88
CA ASP A 62 -2.43 9.54 -7.22
C ASP A 62 -1.08 8.89 -7.56
N GLU A 63 0.04 9.57 -7.30
CA GLU A 63 1.38 8.99 -7.51
C GLU A 63 1.61 7.74 -6.66
N ILE A 64 1.19 7.76 -5.39
CA ILE A 64 1.28 6.60 -4.49
C ILE A 64 0.42 5.46 -5.03
N ALA A 65 -0.83 5.73 -5.40
CA ALA A 65 -1.73 4.72 -5.95
C ALA A 65 -1.16 4.08 -7.22
N SER A 66 -0.56 4.87 -8.12
CA SER A 66 0.07 4.35 -9.33
C SER A 66 1.39 3.60 -9.08
N GLY A 67 2.02 3.80 -7.92
CA GLY A 67 3.10 2.95 -7.44
C GLY A 67 2.63 1.53 -7.05
N TYR A 68 1.32 1.33 -6.88
CA TYR A 68 0.72 0.09 -6.44
C TYR A 68 -0.33 -0.41 -7.44
N PRO A 69 0.05 -1.27 -8.42
CA PRO A 69 -0.85 -1.67 -9.49
C PRO A 69 -2.13 -2.37 -9.00
N GLU A 70 -2.08 -3.07 -7.87
CA GLU A 70 -3.28 -3.65 -7.24
C GLU A 70 -4.24 -2.57 -6.72
N ILE A 71 -3.72 -1.52 -6.08
CA ILE A 71 -4.52 -0.41 -5.54
C ILE A 71 -5.08 0.44 -6.69
N GLU A 72 -4.28 0.72 -7.73
CA GLU A 72 -4.74 1.43 -8.92
C GLU A 72 -5.89 0.68 -9.60
N LYS A 73 -5.76 -0.64 -9.74
CA LYS A 73 -6.78 -1.48 -10.36
C LYS A 73 -8.07 -1.54 -9.53
N ASP A 74 -7.98 -1.79 -8.22
CA ASP A 74 -9.17 -1.78 -7.35
C ASP A 74 -9.85 -0.40 -7.36
N TRP A 75 -9.07 0.69 -7.40
CA TRP A 75 -9.64 2.05 -7.48
C TRP A 75 -10.38 2.28 -8.82
N ALA A 76 -9.80 1.85 -9.94
CA ALA A 76 -10.43 1.98 -11.25
C ALA A 76 -11.74 1.17 -11.35
N ASP A 77 -11.79 -0.02 -10.76
CA ASP A 77 -13.01 -0.84 -10.66
C ASP A 77 -14.10 -0.14 -9.84
N ARG A 78 -13.71 0.45 -8.72
CA ARG A 78 -14.59 1.22 -7.83
C ARG A 78 -15.11 2.52 -8.45
N GLN A 79 -14.42 3.09 -9.44
CA GLN A 79 -14.91 4.23 -10.23
C GLN A 79 -15.83 3.82 -11.38
N SER A 80 -15.82 2.54 -11.76
CA SER A 80 -16.62 1.98 -12.85
C SER A 80 -17.98 1.43 -12.39
N THR A 81 -18.24 1.47 -11.09
CA THR A 81 -19.49 1.03 -10.42
C THR A 81 -20.31 2.23 -9.93
#